data_AF-A0A0F9WL98-F1
#
_entry.id   AF-A0A0F9WL98-F1
#
_cell.length_a   1.000
_cell.length_b   1.000
_cell.length_c   1.000
_cell.angle_alpha   90.00
_cell.angle_beta   90.00
_cell.angle_gamma   90.00
#
_symmetry.space_group_name_H-M   'P 1'
#
loop_
_entity.id
_entity.type
_entity.pdbx_description
1 polymer ?
#
loop_
_entity_poly.entity_id
_entity_poly.type
_entity_poly.pdbx_seq_one_letter_code
_entity_poly.pdbx_strand_id
1 'polypeptide(L)'
;MRIPLIGKYFEGSYIGGFLDTYGRATVVISGLQFMIVVVILYTTSVQPAMALYAPWISFWLYILLAVLLVLGLLVFSRLMIIPSAYTFTNKQLWDNNSPIREKLEEMERNQKKIMEKLGLEDK
;
A
#
# COMPACT_ATOMS: atom_id res chain seq x y z
N MET A 1 14.60 -22.48 2.81
CA MET A 1 13.21 -22.98 2.91
C MET A 1 12.28 -21.86 2.46
N ARG A 2 11.78 -21.90 1.21
CA ARG A 2 10.80 -20.93 0.69
C ARG A 2 9.41 -21.43 1.11
N ILE A 3 8.69 -20.66 1.91
CA ILE A 3 7.33 -20.99 2.35
C ILE A 3 6.39 -20.88 1.14
N PRO A 4 5.84 -21.97 0.60
CA PRO A 4 5.16 -21.99 -0.69
C PRO A 4 3.62 -21.81 -0.55
N LEU A 5 3.16 -21.02 0.43
CA LEU A 5 1.73 -20.91 0.76
C LEU A 5 1.06 -19.59 0.34
N ILE A 6 1.81 -18.58 -0.12
CA ILE A 6 1.25 -17.26 -0.47
C ILE A 6 1.09 -17.10 -1.99
N GLY A 7 1.58 -18.06 -2.78
CA GLY A 7 1.94 -17.84 -4.17
C GLY A 7 0.92 -18.20 -5.25
N LYS A 8 -0.36 -18.47 -4.97
CA LYS A 8 -1.24 -18.92 -6.07
C LYS A 8 -2.57 -18.21 -6.28
N TYR A 9 -3.27 -17.73 -5.26
CA TYR A 9 -4.55 -17.05 -5.49
C TYR A 9 -4.85 -16.09 -4.33
N PHE A 10 -4.17 -14.95 -4.27
CA PHE A 10 -4.74 -13.84 -3.49
C PHE A 10 -5.73 -13.11 -4.39
N GLU A 11 -6.96 -13.63 -4.45
CA GLU A 11 -8.16 -12.91 -4.91
C GLU A 11 -8.48 -11.67 -4.04
N GLY A 12 -7.62 -11.32 -3.06
CA GLY A 12 -7.68 -10.11 -2.25
C GLY A 12 -7.17 -8.86 -2.97
N SER A 13 -7.49 -8.70 -4.25
CA SER A 13 -7.21 -7.51 -5.07
C SER A 13 -7.85 -6.26 -4.46
N TYR A 14 -9.01 -6.42 -3.82
CA TYR A 14 -9.80 -5.31 -3.26
C TYR A 14 -9.16 -4.61 -2.07
N ILE A 15 -8.35 -5.31 -1.26
CA ILE A 15 -7.70 -4.70 -0.09
C ILE A 15 -6.63 -3.70 -0.54
N GLY A 16 -5.80 -4.08 -1.51
CA GLY A 16 -4.82 -3.19 -2.12
C GLY A 16 -5.47 -2.01 -2.84
N GLY A 17 -6.57 -2.25 -3.58
CA GLY A 17 -7.32 -1.17 -4.26
C GLY A 17 -8.01 -0.19 -3.30
N PHE A 18 -8.59 -0.67 -2.21
CA PHE A 18 -9.18 0.18 -1.16
C PHE A 18 -8.11 1.04 -0.49
N LEU A 19 -6.95 0.46 -0.17
CA LEU A 19 -5.85 1.17 0.47
C LEU A 19 -5.13 2.15 -0.46
N ASP A 20 -5.00 1.86 -1.76
CA ASP A 20 -4.48 2.82 -2.74
C ASP A 20 -5.45 4.00 -2.93
N THR A 21 -6.75 3.73 -2.98
CA THR A 21 -7.79 4.78 -3.05
C THR A 21 -7.81 5.62 -1.77
N TYR A 22 -7.73 4.96 -0.61
CA TYR A 22 -7.66 5.65 0.69
C TYR A 22 -6.38 6.48 0.78
N GLY A 23 -5.22 5.93 0.43
CA GLY A 23 -3.94 6.64 0.44
C GLY A 23 -3.91 7.89 -0.44
N ARG A 24 -4.61 7.84 -1.59
CA ARG A 24 -4.77 9.01 -2.49
C ARG A 24 -5.82 10.01 -1.99
N ALA A 25 -6.82 9.54 -1.24
CA ALA A 25 -7.89 10.39 -0.70
C ALA A 25 -7.56 10.98 0.68
N THR A 26 -6.61 10.39 1.43
CA THR A 26 -6.23 10.88 2.75
C THR A 26 -5.36 12.11 2.69
N VAL A 27 -5.64 13.02 3.62
CA VAL A 27 -4.76 14.13 3.98
C VAL A 27 -3.44 13.54 4.50
N VAL A 28 -2.32 14.07 4.03
CA VAL A 28 -0.98 13.69 4.52
C VAL A 28 -0.90 14.00 6.01
N ILE A 29 -1.12 12.99 6.86
CA ILE A 29 -0.90 13.10 8.30
C ILE A 29 0.61 13.11 8.51
N SER A 30 1.14 14.24 8.95
CA SER A 30 2.56 14.35 9.27
C SER A 30 2.88 13.52 10.52
N GLY A 31 4.13 13.06 10.66
CA GLY A 31 4.56 12.34 11.86
C GLY A 31 4.29 13.12 13.16
N LEU A 32 4.29 14.45 13.11
CA LEU A 32 3.99 15.30 14.26
C LEU A 32 2.49 15.25 14.63
N GLN A 33 1.59 15.27 13.63
CA GLN A 33 0.16 15.10 13.88
C GLN A 33 -0.16 13.72 14.46
N PHE A 34 0.51 12.67 13.97
CA PHE A 34 0.39 11.33 14.54
C PHE A 34 0.80 11.30 16.02
N MET A 35 1.92 11.93 16.37
CA MET A 35 2.37 12.02 17.77
C MET A 35 1.36 12.75 18.66
N ILE A 36 0.75 13.84 18.18
CA ILE A 36 -0.31 14.56 18.91
C ILE A 36 -1.50 13.63 19.18
N VAL A 37 -1.95 12.87 18.17
CA VAL A 37 -3.05 11.91 18.33
C VAL A 37 -2.70 10.84 19.35
N VAL A 38 -1.48 10.28 19.30
CA VAL A 38 -1.02 9.25 20.25
C VAL A 38 -1.00 9.77 21.70
N VAL A 39 -0.60 11.02 21.91
CA VAL A 39 -0.60 11.66 23.24
C VAL A 39 -2.02 11.94 23.72
N ILE A 40 -2.92 12.45 22.87
CA ILE A 40 -4.33 12.65 23.22
C ILE A 40 -4.99 11.32 23.58
N LEU A 41 -4.71 10.27 22.82
CA LEU A 41 -5.25 8.94 23.06
C LEU A 41 -4.75 8.37 24.39
N TYR A 42 -3.48 8.64 24.72
CA TYR A 42 -2.90 8.30 26.02
C TYR A 42 -3.67 8.94 27.17
N THR A 43 -3.83 10.27 27.14
CA THR A 43 -4.41 11.02 28.27
C THR A 43 -5.91 10.78 28.43
N THR A 44 -6.64 10.60 27.33
CA THR A 44 -8.11 10.50 27.37
C THR A 44 -8.63 9.09 27.64
N SER A 45 -7.95 8.06 27.11
CA SER A 45 -8.49 6.70 27.10
C SER A 45 -7.57 5.71 27.80
N VAL A 46 -6.27 5.79 27.51
CA VAL A 46 -5.34 4.73 27.92
C VAL A 46 -4.89 4.91 29.37
N GLN A 47 -4.55 6.13 29.79
CA GLN A 47 -4.17 6.44 31.17
C GLN A 47 -5.25 6.04 32.20
N PRO A 48 -6.54 6.37 32.03
CA PRO A 48 -7.57 5.92 32.97
C PRO A 48 -7.78 4.40 32.93
N ALA A 49 -7.66 3.76 31.76
CA ALA A 49 -7.75 2.31 31.65
C ALA A 49 -6.55 1.59 32.31
N MET A 50 -5.34 2.12 32.14
CA MET A 50 -4.12 1.57 32.77
C MET A 50 -4.17 1.72 34.28
N ALA A 51 -4.67 2.85 34.81
CA ALA A 51 -4.85 3.01 36.25
C ALA A 51 -5.77 1.94 36.86
N LEU A 52 -6.72 1.41 36.08
CA LEU A 52 -7.67 0.39 36.52
C LEU A 52 -7.17 -1.05 36.32
N TYR A 53 -6.53 -1.35 35.18
CA TYR A 53 -6.20 -2.72 34.79
C TYR A 53 -4.70 -3.07 34.82
N ALA A 54 -3.82 -2.08 34.69
CA ALA A 54 -2.38 -2.30 34.61
C ALA A 54 -1.58 -1.06 35.08
N PRO A 55 -1.65 -0.71 36.38
CA PRO A 55 -1.07 0.53 36.90
C PRO A 55 0.46 0.58 36.85
N TRP A 56 1.12 -0.57 36.60
CA TRP A 56 2.56 -0.67 36.41
C TRP A 56 3.03 -0.22 35.02
N ILE A 57 2.12 0.03 34.07
CA ILE A 57 2.51 0.47 32.73
C ILE A 57 2.79 1.97 32.76
N SER A 58 4.06 2.33 32.58
CA SER A 58 4.50 3.72 32.47
C SER A 58 4.22 4.29 31.08
N PHE A 59 4.18 5.62 30.97
CA PHE A 59 4.05 6.32 29.68
C PHE A 59 5.08 5.86 28.64
N TRP A 60 6.31 5.56 29.06
CA TRP A 60 7.38 5.08 28.17
C TRP A 60 7.07 3.71 27.58
N LEU A 61 6.47 2.80 28.37
CA LEU A 61 6.01 1.49 27.87
C LEU A 61 4.86 1.63 26.88
N TYR A 62 3.95 2.58 27.11
CA TYR A 62 2.89 2.89 26.14
C TYR A 62 3.46 3.38 24.81
N ILE A 63 4.39 4.33 24.84
CA ILE A 63 5.06 4.83 23.63
C ILE A 63 5.79 3.70 22.91
N LEU A 64 6.49 2.83 23.64
CA LEU A 64 7.19 1.69 23.05
C LEU A 64 6.21 0.72 22.36
N LEU A 65 5.07 0.41 23.00
CA LEU A 65 4.01 -0.40 22.40
C LEU A 65 3.41 0.25 21.15
N ALA A 66 3.17 1.56 21.18
CA ALA A 66 2.67 2.30 20.03
C ALA A 66 3.67 2.24 18.84
N VAL A 67 4.97 2.40 19.12
CA VAL A 67 6.03 2.26 18.11
C VAL A 67 6.10 0.84 17.55
N LEU A 68 6.04 -0.18 18.41
CA LEU A 68 6.01 -1.58 17.96
C LEU A 68 4.80 -1.89 17.10
N LEU A 69 3.64 -1.33 17.44
CA LEU A 69 2.41 -1.50 16.67
C LEU A 69 2.56 -0.85 15.28
N VAL A 70 3.11 0.37 15.20
CA VAL A 70 3.40 1.03 13.92
C VAL A 70 4.39 0.21 13.09
N LEU A 71 5.47 -0.30 13.69
CA LEU A 71 6.42 -1.16 12.99
C LEU A 71 5.77 -2.46 12.49
N GLY A 72 4.90 -3.07 13.31
CA GLY A 72 4.13 -4.24 12.92
C GLY A 72 3.21 -3.95 11.73
N LEU A 73 2.52 -2.80 11.74
CA LEU A 73 1.71 -2.34 10.61
C LEU A 73 2.55 -2.09 9.35
N LEU A 74 3.77 -1.55 9.48
CA LEU A 74 4.67 -1.37 8.34
C LEU A 74 5.12 -2.70 7.74
N VAL A 75 5.47 -3.68 8.58
CA VAL A 75 5.82 -5.04 8.13
C VAL A 75 4.62 -5.70 7.46
N PHE A 76 3.43 -5.61 8.07
CA PHE A 76 2.19 -6.11 7.49
C PHE A 76 1.90 -5.44 6.13
N SER A 77 2.06 -4.12 6.06
CA SER A 77 1.90 -3.37 4.81
C SER A 77 2.85 -3.85 3.72
N ARG A 78 4.13 -4.04 4.07
CA ARG A 78 5.13 -4.54 3.13
C ARG A 78 4.83 -5.95 2.61
N LEU A 79 4.33 -6.84 3.47
CA LEU A 79 4.11 -8.24 3.13
C LEU A 79 2.75 -8.51 2.46
N MET A 80 1.71 -7.76 2.82
CA MET A 80 0.34 -8.01 2.36
C MET A 80 -0.18 -6.92 1.42
N ILE A 81 -0.01 -5.64 1.79
CA ILE A 81 -0.63 -4.52 1.07
C ILE A 81 0.11 -4.24 -0.24
N ILE A 82 1.44 -4.11 -0.20
CA ILE A 82 2.25 -3.81 -1.40
C ILE A 82 2.03 -4.85 -2.52
N PRO A 83 2.19 -6.17 -2.28
CA PRO A 83 1.98 -7.15 -3.35
C PRO A 83 0.51 -7.22 -3.80
N SER A 84 -0.46 -7.04 -2.89
CA SER A 84 -1.89 -6.96 -3.24
C SER A 84 -2.17 -5.75 -4.16
N ALA A 85 -1.63 -4.57 -3.84
CA ALA A 85 -1.78 -3.36 -4.64
C ALA A 85 -1.16 -3.49 -6.03
N TYR A 86 0.04 -4.07 -6.14
CA TYR A 86 0.63 -4.35 -7.45
C TYR A 86 -0.21 -5.35 -8.25
N THR A 87 -0.75 -6.38 -7.60
CA THR A 87 -1.63 -7.36 -8.28
C THR A 87 -2.93 -6.70 -8.76
N PHE A 88 -3.50 -5.79 -7.99
CA PHE A 88 -4.70 -5.02 -8.36
C PHE A 88 -4.44 -4.06 -9.51
N THR A 89 -3.38 -3.25 -9.42
CA THR A 89 -2.99 -2.32 -10.49
C THR A 89 -2.65 -3.09 -11.77
N ASN A 90 -1.95 -4.22 -11.66
CA ASN A 90 -1.70 -5.09 -12.79
C ASN A 90 -3.01 -5.58 -13.40
N LYS A 91 -3.91 -6.13 -12.59
CA LYS A 91 -5.21 -6.60 -13.08
C LYS A 91 -5.99 -5.46 -13.77
N GLN A 92 -5.99 -4.25 -13.21
CA GLN A 92 -6.62 -3.09 -13.84
C GLN A 92 -5.97 -2.67 -15.17
N LEU A 93 -4.65 -2.78 -15.30
CA LEU A 93 -3.92 -2.40 -16.52
C LEU A 93 -4.05 -3.45 -17.64
N TRP A 94 -4.09 -4.73 -17.29
CA TRP A 94 -4.05 -5.84 -18.26
C TRP A 94 -5.41 -6.46 -18.58
N ASP A 95 -6.36 -6.56 -17.62
CA ASP A 95 -7.69 -7.16 -17.88
C ASP A 95 -8.69 -6.15 -18.45
N ASN A 96 -8.58 -4.87 -18.09
CA ASN A 96 -9.41 -3.85 -18.72
C ASN A 96 -8.70 -3.34 -19.98
N ASN A 97 -9.44 -3.26 -21.08
CA ASN A 97 -9.02 -2.63 -22.34
C ASN A 97 -8.79 -1.13 -22.09
N SER A 98 -7.70 -0.80 -21.40
CA SER A 98 -7.48 0.57 -20.96
C SER A 98 -7.22 1.42 -22.21
N PRO A 99 -7.82 2.62 -22.31
CA PRO A 99 -7.58 3.52 -23.44
C PRO A 99 -6.10 3.91 -23.58
N ILE A 100 -5.30 3.73 -22.51
CA ILE A 100 -3.85 3.88 -22.55
C ILE A 100 -3.20 2.75 -23.34
N ARG A 101 -3.65 1.51 -23.16
CA ARG A 101 -3.15 0.34 -23.91
C ARG A 101 -3.52 0.44 -25.38
N GLU A 102 -4.75 0.83 -25.70
CA GLU A 102 -5.18 1.03 -27.08
C GLU A 102 -4.34 2.11 -27.78
N LYS A 103 -4.05 3.22 -27.09
CA LYS A 103 -3.14 4.26 -27.59
C LYS A 103 -1.70 3.78 -27.73
N LEU A 104 -1.19 2.95 -26.82
CA LEU A 104 0.14 2.36 -26.91
C LEU A 104 0.24 1.43 -28.13
N GLU A 105 -0.74 0.56 -28.33
CA GLU A 105 -0.81 -0.33 -29.49
C GLU A 105 -1.00 0.45 -30.80
N GLU A 106 -1.70 1.59 -30.77
CA GLU A 106 -1.79 2.51 -31.91
C GLU A 106 -0.45 3.22 -32.19
N MET A 107 0.24 3.69 -31.16
CA MET A 107 1.56 4.32 -31.29
C MET A 107 2.61 3.33 -31.81
N GLU A 108 2.66 2.09 -31.31
CA GLU A 108 3.54 1.04 -31.81
C GLU A 108 3.24 0.72 -33.28
N ARG A 109 1.95 0.60 -33.66
CA ARG A 109 1.58 0.39 -35.07
C ARG A 109 2.00 1.55 -35.96
N ASN A 110 1.87 2.79 -35.49
CA ASN A 110 2.30 3.96 -36.25
C ASN A 110 3.82 4.06 -36.36
N GLN A 111 4.56 3.76 -35.28
CA GLN A 111 6.02 3.66 -35.32
C GLN A 111 6.49 2.58 -36.29
N LYS A 112 5.87 1.40 -36.26
CA LYS A 112 6.23 0.30 -37.16
C LYS A 112 6.00 0.67 -38.63
N LYS A 113 4.88 1.31 -38.95
CA LYS A 113 4.60 1.84 -40.30
C LYS A 113 5.59 2.92 -40.74
N ILE A 114 6.04 3.77 -39.81
CA ILE A 114 7.04 4.80 -40.09
C ILE A 114 8.41 4.15 -40.35
N MET A 115 8.81 3.17 -39.54
CA MET A 115 10.07 2.43 -39.72
C MET A 115 10.08 1.62 -41.02
N GLU A 116 8.98 0.92 -41.36
CA GLU A 116 8.81 0.22 -42.63
C GLU A 116 8.91 1.18 -43.83
N LYS A 117 8.29 2.38 -43.74
CA LYS A 117 8.41 3.40 -44.79
C LYS A 117 9.81 4.03 -44.88
N LEU A 118 10.56 4.04 -43.79
CA LEU A 118 11.94 4.54 -43.75
C LEU A 118 12.97 3.46 -44.10
N GLY A 119 12.55 2.21 -44.36
CA GLY A 119 13.45 1.10 -44.69
C GLY A 119 14.38 0.70 -43.54
N LEU A 120 14.02 1.03 -42.31
CA LEU A 120 14.78 0.67 -41.11
C LEU A 120 14.18 -0.65 -40.59
N GLU A 121 14.70 -1.78 -41.09
CA GLU A 121 14.42 -3.09 -40.50
C GLU A 121 15.22 -3.25 -39.20
N ASP A 122 14.52 -3.51 -38.10
CA ASP A 122 15.12 -3.94 -36.85
C ASP A 122 15.88 -5.26 -37.08
N LYS A 123 17.20 -5.23 -36.88
CA LYS A 123 18.04 -6.42 -36.67
C LYS A 123 17.98 -6.85 -35.22
#